data_AF-A0A936CJ26-F1
#
_entry.id   AF-A0A936CJ26-F1
#
_cell.length_a   1.000
_cell.length_b   1.000
_cell.length_c   1.000
_cell.angle_alpha   90.00
_cell.angle_beta   90.00
_cell.angle_gamma   90.00
#
_symmetry.space_group_name_H-M   'P 1'
#
loop_
_entity.id
_entity.type
_entity.pdbx_description
1 polymer ?
#
loop_
_entity_poly.entity_id
_entity_poly.type
_entity_poly.pdbx_seq_one_letter_code
_entity_poly.pdbx_strand_id
1 'polypeptide(L)'
;MPILDTKKAAVGFLSPSGDYLSPVYANILIIIYLLVLLSIYYPCHHFAKYFLNHKNYSWAFLTIILALLIVLSLSQWIVNQNSFYHSILTSTQIHTNYFHYTLFEFIVISGIIFHLTYFFSKYYKIEEFYHSKRKIDTYIIPFFNYLATFLAFLLYTSVYKAIFVNSGFHFQLDNIVMMPVENYFLLINLLLVLVSVFLIAHKLCMSTLSFKLELNERFLVFAAAALVIVPIAMQINISINVIVFVLGSSIVIWLLDYFADGYETNILWLISWIIIISFLTSGLIFHYQNEKKRNLETEILSHYKEDLTKAKKDTTSSINPTANLIQRAYSSKVNLYIFENQLLNYATNTNKPVYSQLVNQLGELSSRRVIAEGKDYMIARPQSDTIIALSHDRESMLNAISLFHICFLL
;
A
#
# COMPACT_ATOMS: atom_id res chain seq x y z
N MET A 1 -6.56 -33.64 26.14
CA MET A 1 -7.30 -34.78 26.73
C MET A 1 -6.30 -35.77 27.34
N PRO A 2 -6.41 -36.14 28.62
CA PRO A 2 -5.47 -37.09 29.24
C PRO A 2 -5.67 -38.51 28.67
N ILE A 3 -4.58 -39.17 28.29
CA ILE A 3 -4.58 -40.62 28.02
C ILE A 3 -4.40 -41.31 29.36
N LEU A 4 -5.40 -42.09 29.76
CA LEU A 4 -5.42 -42.80 31.02
C LEU A 4 -4.98 -44.25 30.84
N ASP A 5 -4.23 -44.79 31.80
CA ASP A 5 -3.96 -46.23 31.90
C ASP A 5 -5.24 -46.98 32.31
N THR A 6 -5.19 -48.30 32.20
CA THR A 6 -6.07 -49.29 32.85
C THR A 6 -6.36 -49.00 34.32
N LYS A 7 -5.45 -48.34 35.05
CA LYS A 7 -5.65 -47.88 36.45
C LYS A 7 -6.24 -46.48 36.59
N LYS A 8 -6.72 -45.88 35.50
CA LYS A 8 -7.20 -44.49 35.41
C LYS A 8 -6.16 -43.41 35.80
N ALA A 9 -4.89 -43.77 35.87
CA ALA A 9 -3.81 -42.82 36.07
C ALA A 9 -3.44 -42.15 34.73
N ALA A 10 -3.22 -40.84 34.73
CA ALA A 10 -2.81 -40.13 33.51
C ALA A 10 -1.36 -40.51 33.15
N VAL A 11 -1.20 -41.24 32.04
CA VAL A 11 0.12 -41.70 31.55
C VAL A 11 0.69 -40.71 30.53
N GLY A 12 -0.18 -39.90 29.95
CA GLY A 12 0.19 -38.81 29.08
C GLY A 12 -1.00 -37.89 28.86
N PHE A 13 -0.73 -36.74 28.24
CA PHE A 13 -1.77 -35.85 27.77
C PHE A 13 -1.67 -35.80 26.26
N LEU A 14 -2.76 -36.13 25.55
CA LEU A 14 -2.94 -35.54 24.24
C LEU A 14 -3.09 -34.04 24.53
N SER A 15 -2.05 -33.25 24.21
CA SER A 15 -2.33 -31.87 23.86
C SER A 15 -3.47 -31.95 22.85
N PRO A 16 -4.55 -31.15 22.96
CA PRO A 16 -5.36 -30.95 21.77
C PRO A 16 -4.35 -30.60 20.68
N SER A 17 -4.19 -31.48 19.68
CA SER A 17 -3.58 -31.07 18.43
C SER A 17 -4.38 -29.84 18.08
N GLY A 18 -3.75 -28.65 18.20
CA GLY A 18 -4.49 -27.40 18.20
C GLY A 18 -5.38 -27.30 16.97
N ASP A 19 -6.31 -26.36 16.95
CA ASP A 19 -7.15 -26.03 15.79
C ASP A 19 -6.33 -25.55 14.56
N TYR A 20 -5.04 -25.87 14.51
CA TYR A 20 -4.00 -25.32 13.66
C TYR A 20 -3.22 -26.47 13.03
N LEU A 21 -3.14 -26.43 11.70
CA LEU A 21 -2.26 -27.29 10.95
C LEU A 21 -0.80 -26.88 11.21
N SER A 22 0.11 -27.84 11.38
CA SER A 22 1.54 -27.51 11.57
C SER A 22 2.03 -26.63 10.40
N PRO A 23 2.86 -25.60 10.65
CA PRO A 23 3.24 -24.61 9.65
C PRO A 23 3.79 -25.20 8.35
N VAL A 24 4.55 -26.29 8.44
CA VAL A 24 5.12 -26.97 7.27
C VAL A 24 4.02 -27.55 6.37
N TYR A 25 3.06 -28.26 6.94
CA TYR A 25 1.94 -28.84 6.20
C TYR A 25 0.99 -27.75 5.69
N ALA A 26 0.78 -26.67 6.46
CA ALA A 26 0.01 -25.52 6.02
C ALA A 26 0.63 -24.85 4.79
N ASN A 27 1.95 -24.64 4.79
CA ASN A 27 2.66 -24.08 3.64
C ASN A 27 2.56 -24.98 2.40
N ILE A 28 2.78 -26.29 2.55
CA ILE A 28 2.66 -27.25 1.44
C ILE A 28 1.24 -27.23 0.86
N LEU A 29 0.23 -27.27 1.72
CA LEU A 29 -1.16 -27.28 1.31
C LEU A 29 -1.56 -25.98 0.58
N ILE A 30 -1.08 -24.83 1.04
CA ILE A 30 -1.29 -23.54 0.36
C ILE A 30 -0.61 -23.51 -1.02
N ILE A 31 0.59 -24.07 -1.16
CA ILE A 31 1.26 -24.18 -2.47
C ILE A 31 0.43 -25.06 -3.41
N ILE A 32 -0.08 -26.19 -2.92
CA ILE A 32 -0.97 -27.08 -3.69
C ILE A 32 -2.22 -26.30 -4.14
N TYR A 33 -2.84 -25.53 -3.24
CA TYR A 33 -3.99 -24.69 -3.59
C TYR A 33 -3.67 -23.65 -4.64
N LEU A 34 -2.49 -23.01 -4.58
CA LEU A 34 -2.05 -22.07 -5.62
C LEU A 34 -1.92 -22.76 -6.99
N LEU A 35 -1.39 -23.98 -7.03
CA LEU A 35 -1.30 -24.78 -8.26
C LEU A 35 -2.69 -25.18 -8.80
N VAL A 36 -3.64 -25.50 -7.91
CA VAL A 36 -5.03 -25.79 -8.29
C VAL A 36 -5.68 -24.55 -8.90
N LEU A 37 -5.55 -23.37 -8.27
CA LEU A 37 -6.08 -22.12 -8.81
C LEU A 37 -5.50 -21.81 -10.21
N LEU A 38 -4.19 -22.02 -10.40
CA LEU A 38 -3.55 -21.83 -11.71
C LEU A 38 -4.06 -22.85 -12.75
N SER A 39 -4.26 -24.09 -12.34
CA SER A 39 -4.83 -25.14 -13.20
C SER A 39 -6.26 -24.84 -13.63
N ILE A 40 -7.08 -24.26 -12.75
CA ILE A 40 -8.45 -23.79 -13.05
C ILE A 40 -8.42 -22.58 -14.00
N TYR A 41 -7.46 -21.68 -13.81
CA TYR A 41 -7.34 -20.47 -14.63
C TYR A 41 -6.86 -20.74 -16.06
N TYR A 42 -6.00 -21.75 -16.24
CA TYR A 42 -5.33 -22.03 -17.52
C TYR A 42 -6.27 -22.30 -18.71
N PRO A 43 -7.35 -23.11 -18.61
CA PRO A 43 -8.33 -23.27 -19.68
C PRO A 43 -8.96 -21.94 -20.10
N CYS A 44 -9.29 -21.08 -19.14
CA CYS A 44 -9.88 -19.77 -19.43
C CYS A 44 -8.94 -18.88 -20.24
N HIS A 45 -7.64 -18.88 -19.95
CA HIS A 45 -6.64 -18.21 -20.79
C HIS A 45 -6.69 -18.73 -22.23
N HIS A 46 -6.72 -20.05 -22.42
CA HIS A 46 -6.73 -20.66 -23.75
C HIS A 46 -8.00 -20.32 -24.54
N PHE A 47 -9.18 -20.39 -23.90
CA PHE A 47 -10.44 -20.01 -24.52
C PHE A 47 -10.49 -18.51 -24.85
N ALA A 48 -10.05 -17.65 -23.93
CA ALA A 48 -10.00 -16.21 -24.18
C ALA A 48 -9.09 -15.88 -25.37
N LYS A 49 -7.92 -16.51 -25.46
CA LYS A 49 -7.00 -16.37 -26.59
C LYS A 49 -7.65 -16.85 -27.89
N TYR A 50 -8.33 -17.99 -27.86
CA TYR A 50 -9.06 -18.52 -29.01
C TYR A 50 -10.11 -17.52 -29.51
N PHE A 51 -10.93 -16.95 -28.62
CA PHE A 51 -11.95 -15.96 -28.99
C PHE A 51 -11.34 -14.65 -29.51
N LEU A 52 -10.26 -14.14 -28.91
CA LEU A 52 -9.56 -12.96 -29.43
C LEU A 52 -9.01 -13.16 -30.84
N ASN A 53 -8.42 -14.34 -31.11
CA ASN A 53 -7.89 -14.66 -32.44
C ASN A 53 -9.00 -14.70 -33.52
N HIS A 54 -10.22 -15.05 -33.13
CA HIS A 54 -11.39 -15.05 -34.02
C HIS A 54 -12.17 -13.72 -33.99
N LYS A 55 -11.60 -12.64 -33.42
CA LYS A 55 -12.23 -11.31 -33.27
C LYS A 55 -13.54 -11.30 -32.46
N ASN A 56 -13.80 -12.34 -31.66
CA ASN A 56 -14.95 -12.42 -30.77
C ASN A 56 -14.61 -11.80 -29.40
N TYR A 57 -14.39 -10.48 -29.38
CA TYR A 57 -13.92 -9.75 -28.20
C TYR A 57 -14.84 -9.91 -26.97
N SER A 58 -16.16 -9.86 -27.16
CA SER A 58 -17.13 -10.00 -26.06
C SER A 58 -17.02 -11.34 -25.33
N TRP A 59 -16.86 -12.45 -26.08
CA TRP A 59 -16.69 -13.79 -25.50
C TRP A 59 -15.34 -13.96 -24.84
N ALA A 60 -14.28 -13.34 -25.38
CA ALA A 60 -12.98 -13.32 -24.72
C ALA A 60 -13.06 -12.60 -23.37
N PHE A 61 -13.66 -11.41 -23.32
CA PHE A 61 -13.81 -10.66 -22.06
C PHE A 61 -14.70 -11.37 -21.06
N LEU A 62 -15.82 -11.93 -21.50
CA LEU A 62 -16.71 -12.71 -20.63
C LEU A 62 -15.97 -13.89 -20.00
N THR A 63 -15.18 -14.62 -20.79
CA THR A 63 -14.38 -15.77 -20.33
C THR A 63 -13.35 -15.34 -19.29
N ILE A 64 -12.66 -14.23 -19.51
CA ILE A 64 -11.68 -13.68 -18.57
C ILE A 64 -12.38 -13.25 -17.28
N ILE A 65 -13.45 -12.47 -17.37
CA ILE A 65 -14.19 -11.98 -16.20
C ILE A 65 -14.72 -13.14 -15.37
N LEU A 66 -15.27 -14.18 -16.01
CA LEU A 66 -15.73 -15.38 -15.32
C LEU A 66 -14.56 -16.08 -14.60
N ALA A 67 -13.41 -16.20 -15.25
CA ALA A 67 -12.21 -16.78 -14.65
C ALA A 67 -11.73 -15.98 -13.43
N LEU A 68 -11.73 -14.64 -13.53
CA LEU A 68 -11.39 -13.75 -12.42
C LEU A 68 -12.31 -14.01 -11.22
N LEU A 69 -13.63 -13.99 -11.46
CA LEU A 69 -14.62 -14.20 -10.40
C LEU A 69 -14.45 -15.57 -9.74
N ILE A 70 -14.26 -16.63 -10.53
CA ILE A 70 -14.06 -17.99 -10.00
C ILE A 70 -12.78 -18.05 -9.17
N VAL A 71 -11.65 -17.62 -9.71
CA VAL A 71 -10.35 -17.76 -9.02
C VAL A 71 -10.30 -16.90 -7.76
N LEU A 72 -10.82 -15.67 -7.79
CA LEU A 72 -10.85 -14.80 -6.60
C LEU A 72 -11.81 -15.35 -5.53
N SER A 73 -12.98 -15.86 -5.93
CA SER A 73 -13.93 -16.47 -4.99
C SER A 73 -13.35 -17.73 -4.35
N LEU A 74 -12.70 -18.59 -5.15
CA LEU A 74 -12.02 -19.77 -4.61
C LEU A 74 -10.84 -19.39 -3.70
N SER A 75 -10.03 -18.38 -4.03
CA SER A 75 -8.92 -17.97 -3.17
C SER A 75 -9.39 -17.48 -1.81
N GLN A 76 -10.49 -16.72 -1.78
CA GLN A 76 -11.13 -16.27 -0.54
C GLN A 76 -11.70 -17.45 0.26
N TRP A 77 -12.39 -18.37 -0.41
CA TRP A 77 -12.97 -19.55 0.24
C TRP A 77 -11.91 -20.45 0.88
N ILE A 78 -10.78 -20.68 0.18
CA ILE A 78 -9.66 -21.51 0.66
C ILE A 78 -9.07 -20.97 1.96
N VAL A 79 -8.94 -19.65 2.08
CA VAL A 79 -8.25 -19.00 3.21
C VAL A 79 -9.21 -18.36 4.22
N ASN A 80 -10.53 -18.58 4.07
CA ASN A 80 -11.54 -18.00 4.96
C ASN A 80 -11.30 -18.39 6.44
N GLN A 81 -10.81 -19.61 6.70
CA GLN A 81 -10.31 -20.02 8.01
C GLN A 81 -8.80 -19.78 8.14
N ASN A 82 -8.37 -18.53 7.99
CA ASN A 82 -6.95 -18.16 8.01
C ASN A 82 -6.23 -18.59 9.30
N SER A 83 -6.94 -18.67 10.43
CA SER A 83 -6.39 -19.16 11.70
C SER A 83 -5.95 -20.62 11.61
N PHE A 84 -6.72 -21.48 10.93
CA PHE A 84 -6.42 -22.92 10.76
C PHE A 84 -5.09 -23.13 10.03
N TYR A 85 -4.81 -22.30 9.03
CA TYR A 85 -3.56 -22.29 8.30
C TYR A 85 -2.59 -21.35 8.99
N HIS A 86 -1.84 -21.81 10.00
CA HIS A 86 -0.78 -20.99 10.61
C HIS A 86 0.46 -20.92 9.68
N SER A 87 0.30 -20.29 8.52
CA SER A 87 1.30 -20.17 7.45
C SER A 87 1.84 -18.75 7.32
N ILE A 88 3.05 -18.68 6.77
CA ILE A 88 3.72 -17.46 6.27
C ILE A 88 2.76 -16.63 5.38
N LEU A 89 1.90 -17.29 4.60
CA LEU A 89 1.04 -16.61 3.61
C LEU A 89 -0.33 -16.16 4.16
N THR A 90 -0.71 -16.57 5.37
CA THR A 90 -2.05 -16.36 5.92
C THR A 90 -2.07 -15.74 7.31
N SER A 91 -0.94 -15.79 8.03
CA SER A 91 -0.79 -15.27 9.39
C SER A 91 -0.92 -13.75 9.49
N THR A 92 -0.46 -13.02 8.48
CA THR A 92 -0.52 -11.55 8.47
C THR A 92 -1.57 -11.05 7.47
N GLN A 93 -2.36 -10.08 7.92
CA GLN A 93 -3.46 -9.50 7.14
C GLN A 93 -3.14 -8.08 6.67
N ILE A 94 -3.67 -7.77 5.49
CA ILE A 94 -3.70 -6.45 4.86
C ILE A 94 -5.12 -5.93 5.02
N HIS A 95 -5.28 -4.80 5.72
CA HIS A 95 -6.59 -4.20 5.92
C HIS A 95 -6.81 -3.05 4.93
N THR A 96 -7.84 -3.18 4.11
CA THR A 96 -8.40 -2.05 3.36
C THR A 96 -9.64 -1.53 4.11
N ASN A 97 -10.20 -0.40 3.68
CA ASN A 97 -11.42 0.14 4.28
C ASN A 97 -12.63 -0.81 4.16
N TYR A 98 -12.60 -1.75 3.21
CA TYR A 98 -13.74 -2.61 2.87
C TYR A 98 -13.49 -4.10 3.07
N PHE A 99 -12.24 -4.54 2.93
CA PHE A 99 -11.87 -5.95 2.89
C PHE A 99 -10.59 -6.22 3.66
N HIS A 100 -10.47 -7.44 4.16
CA HIS A 100 -9.26 -7.98 4.76
C HIS A 100 -8.71 -9.06 3.84
N TYR A 101 -7.43 -8.95 3.52
CA TYR A 101 -6.75 -9.90 2.64
C TYR A 101 -5.57 -10.50 3.35
N THR A 102 -5.36 -11.79 3.17
CA THR A 102 -4.11 -12.47 3.48
C THR A 102 -3.07 -12.22 2.39
N LEU A 103 -1.79 -12.49 2.70
CA LEU A 103 -0.72 -12.42 1.70
C LEU A 103 -0.96 -13.40 0.54
N PHE A 104 -1.54 -14.57 0.81
CA PHE A 104 -1.96 -15.53 -0.21
C PHE A 104 -2.93 -14.91 -1.21
N GLU A 105 -4.02 -14.31 -0.73
CA GLU A 105 -5.01 -13.66 -1.60
C GLU A 105 -4.38 -12.52 -2.39
N PHE A 106 -3.48 -11.76 -1.77
CA PHE A 106 -2.76 -10.69 -2.44
C PHE A 106 -1.85 -11.20 -3.58
N ILE A 107 -1.15 -12.33 -3.39
CA ILE A 107 -0.35 -13.00 -4.43
C ILE A 107 -1.24 -13.43 -5.61
N VAL A 108 -2.41 -13.99 -5.32
CA VAL A 108 -3.35 -14.42 -6.36
C VAL A 108 -3.87 -13.20 -7.13
N ILE A 109 -4.30 -12.15 -6.43
CA ILE A 109 -4.81 -10.91 -7.02
C ILE A 109 -3.75 -10.25 -7.89
N SER A 110 -2.53 -10.06 -7.38
CA SER A 110 -1.43 -9.42 -8.12
C SER A 110 -1.09 -10.23 -9.37
N GLY A 111 -0.90 -11.55 -9.25
CA GLY A 111 -0.55 -12.45 -10.35
C GLY A 111 -1.61 -12.42 -11.46
N ILE A 112 -2.88 -12.40 -11.08
CA ILE A 112 -4.01 -12.27 -12.00
C ILE A 112 -4.01 -10.90 -12.70
N ILE A 113 -3.83 -9.80 -11.96
CA ILE A 113 -3.76 -8.44 -12.53
C ILE A 113 -2.63 -8.34 -13.56
N PHE A 114 -1.46 -8.88 -13.24
CA PHE A 114 -0.32 -8.91 -14.16
C PHE A 114 -0.60 -9.77 -15.38
N HIS A 115 -1.10 -10.99 -15.19
CA HIS A 115 -1.41 -11.84 -16.31
C HIS A 115 -2.48 -11.21 -17.22
N LEU A 116 -3.50 -10.57 -16.64
CA LEU A 116 -4.54 -9.88 -17.39
C LEU A 116 -3.95 -8.73 -18.19
N THR A 117 -3.19 -7.83 -17.56
CA THR A 117 -2.57 -6.69 -18.26
C THR A 117 -1.58 -7.14 -19.33
N TYR A 118 -0.78 -8.18 -19.08
CA TYR A 118 0.07 -8.82 -20.09
C TYR A 118 -0.75 -9.37 -21.26
N PHE A 119 -1.82 -10.10 -20.96
CA PHE A 119 -2.70 -10.71 -21.95
C PHE A 119 -3.34 -9.65 -22.85
N PHE A 120 -3.86 -8.57 -22.26
CA PHE A 120 -4.39 -7.42 -22.99
C PHE A 120 -3.30 -6.75 -23.83
N SER A 121 -2.13 -6.47 -23.25
CA SER A 121 -1.02 -5.83 -23.96
C SER A 121 -0.61 -6.62 -25.21
N LYS A 122 -0.52 -7.95 -25.08
CA LYS A 122 -0.05 -8.87 -26.13
C LYS A 122 -1.09 -9.20 -27.20
N TYR A 123 -2.32 -9.54 -26.80
CA TYR A 123 -3.32 -10.10 -27.72
C TYR A 123 -4.34 -9.08 -28.21
N TYR A 124 -4.58 -8.01 -27.46
CA TYR A 124 -5.47 -6.95 -27.91
C TYR A 124 -4.74 -6.04 -28.90
N LYS A 125 -5.10 -6.15 -30.18
CA LYS A 125 -4.60 -5.26 -31.24
C LYS A 125 -5.44 -4.00 -31.24
N ILE A 126 -4.79 -2.85 -31.11
CA ILE A 126 -5.43 -1.55 -31.29
C ILE A 126 -5.58 -1.39 -32.80
N GLU A 127 -6.83 -1.40 -33.28
CA GLU A 127 -7.11 -1.05 -34.68
C GLU A 127 -6.85 0.45 -34.86
N GLU A 128 -6.25 0.85 -35.97
CA GLU A 128 -6.13 2.27 -36.31
C GLU A 128 -7.54 2.82 -36.52
N PHE A 129 -8.06 3.54 -35.53
CA PHE A 129 -9.37 4.20 -35.61
C PHE A 129 -9.29 5.48 -36.45
N TYR A 130 -8.80 5.35 -37.68
CA TYR A 130 -8.62 6.48 -38.59
C TYR A 130 -9.95 7.18 -38.91
N HIS A 131 -11.06 6.43 -38.82
CA HIS A 131 -12.42 6.93 -39.03
C HIS A 131 -13.39 6.25 -38.06
N SER A 132 -13.39 6.63 -36.78
CA SER A 132 -14.63 6.41 -36.01
C SER A 132 -15.77 7.10 -36.75
N LYS A 133 -16.86 6.37 -37.00
CA LYS A 133 -18.05 6.89 -37.69
C LYS A 133 -18.70 8.06 -36.92
N ARG A 134 -18.37 8.23 -35.63
CA ARG A 134 -18.88 9.31 -34.77
C ARG A 134 -17.72 10.16 -34.28
N LYS A 135 -17.73 11.45 -34.61
CA LYS A 135 -16.75 12.45 -34.11
C LYS A 135 -16.64 12.50 -32.57
N ILE A 136 -17.69 12.10 -31.87
CA ILE A 136 -17.75 12.07 -30.41
C ILE A 136 -16.77 11.02 -29.84
N ASP A 137 -16.65 9.86 -30.48
CA ASP A 137 -15.82 8.76 -29.98
C ASP A 137 -14.33 9.13 -30.01
N THR A 138 -13.94 10.03 -30.92
CA THR A 138 -12.59 10.58 -31.06
C THR A 138 -12.11 11.31 -29.81
N TYR A 139 -13.00 11.87 -28.99
CA TYR A 139 -12.65 12.54 -27.74
C TYR A 139 -13.03 11.71 -26.50
N ILE A 140 -14.16 11.00 -26.54
CA ILE A 140 -14.65 10.21 -25.41
C ILE A 140 -13.71 9.05 -25.08
N ILE A 141 -13.20 8.33 -26.07
CA ILE A 141 -12.33 7.16 -25.82
C ILE A 141 -10.99 7.62 -25.21
N PRO A 142 -10.27 8.60 -25.78
CA PRO A 142 -9.10 9.19 -25.14
C PRO A 142 -9.35 9.74 -23.73
N PHE A 143 -10.50 10.36 -23.48
CA PHE A 143 -10.89 10.81 -22.13
C PHE A 143 -10.92 9.64 -21.15
N PHE A 144 -11.61 8.56 -21.49
CA PHE A 144 -11.67 7.37 -20.64
C PHE A 144 -10.33 6.65 -20.52
N ASN A 145 -9.47 6.68 -21.53
CA ASN A 145 -8.11 6.14 -21.47
C ASN A 145 -7.25 6.88 -20.43
N TYR A 146 -7.24 8.22 -20.46
CA TYR A 146 -6.53 9.01 -19.45
C TYR A 146 -7.16 8.83 -18.06
N LEU A 147 -8.49 8.86 -17.95
CA LEU A 147 -9.19 8.66 -16.68
C LEU A 147 -8.89 7.28 -16.07
N ALA A 148 -8.91 6.21 -16.88
CA ALA A 148 -8.56 4.86 -16.45
C ALA A 148 -7.09 4.76 -16.01
N THR A 149 -6.19 5.48 -16.67
CA THR A 149 -4.79 5.55 -16.28
C THR A 149 -4.60 6.23 -14.92
N PHE A 150 -5.27 7.38 -14.71
CA PHE A 150 -5.31 8.03 -13.40
C PHE A 150 -5.90 7.12 -12.32
N LEU A 151 -6.99 6.42 -12.62
CA LEU A 151 -7.62 5.47 -11.69
C LEU A 151 -6.67 4.32 -11.34
N ALA A 152 -5.90 3.81 -12.30
CA ALA A 152 -4.90 2.77 -12.05
C ALA A 152 -3.80 3.25 -11.09
N PHE A 153 -3.28 4.47 -11.25
CA PHE A 153 -2.34 5.06 -10.28
C PHE A 153 -2.99 5.33 -8.92
N LEU A 154 -4.25 5.74 -8.88
CA LEU A 154 -4.98 5.95 -7.64
C LEU A 154 -5.18 4.64 -6.85
N LEU A 155 -5.57 3.57 -7.54
CA LEU A 155 -5.68 2.25 -6.95
C LEU A 155 -4.32 1.72 -6.48
N TYR A 156 -3.27 1.95 -7.27
CA TYR A 156 -1.91 1.56 -6.91
C TYR A 156 -1.44 2.25 -5.61
N THR A 157 -1.63 3.56 -5.50
CA THR A 157 -1.31 4.31 -4.28
C THR A 157 -2.16 3.87 -3.09
N SER A 158 -3.44 3.56 -3.31
CA SER A 158 -4.31 3.00 -2.26
C SER A 158 -3.85 1.63 -1.77
N VAL A 159 -3.37 0.76 -2.68
CA VAL A 159 -2.80 -0.56 -2.31
C VAL A 159 -1.55 -0.39 -1.46
N TYR A 160 -0.67 0.56 -1.81
CA TYR A 160 0.48 0.91 -0.99
C TYR A 160 0.10 1.37 0.42
N LYS A 161 -0.90 2.26 0.53
CA LYS A 161 -1.41 2.69 1.83
C LYS A 161 -1.89 1.51 2.66
N ALA A 162 -2.72 0.64 2.06
CA ALA A 162 -3.27 -0.53 2.76
C ALA A 162 -2.15 -1.45 3.28
N ILE A 163 -1.10 -1.63 2.49
CA ILE A 163 0.03 -2.48 2.84
C ILE A 163 0.95 -1.84 3.88
N PHE A 164 1.38 -0.60 3.70
CA PHE A 164 2.39 -0.04 4.59
C PHE A 164 1.77 0.52 5.87
N VAL A 165 0.59 1.14 5.78
CA VAL A 165 -0.09 1.77 6.93
C VAL A 165 -1.00 0.77 7.64
N ASN A 166 -1.88 0.12 6.91
CA ASN A 166 -2.99 -0.65 7.47
C ASN A 166 -2.74 -2.17 7.54
N SER A 167 -1.49 -2.61 7.54
CA SER A 167 -1.18 -4.04 7.69
C SER A 167 -0.33 -4.32 8.92
N GLY A 168 -0.38 -5.57 9.37
CA GLY A 168 0.51 -6.09 10.40
C GLY A 168 1.96 -6.28 9.94
N PHE A 169 2.31 -5.99 8.69
CA PHE A 169 3.67 -6.14 8.20
C PHE A 169 4.60 -5.06 8.80
N HIS A 170 5.75 -5.51 9.29
CA HIS A 170 6.81 -4.66 9.82
C HIS A 170 7.99 -4.64 8.85
N PHE A 171 8.16 -3.53 8.14
CA PHE A 171 9.27 -3.32 7.22
C PHE A 171 10.44 -2.68 7.97
N GLN A 172 11.59 -3.35 7.99
CA GLN A 172 12.84 -2.84 8.56
C GLN A 172 13.82 -2.56 7.41
N LEU A 173 13.70 -1.38 6.78
CA LEU A 173 14.53 -1.02 5.63
C LEU A 173 16.02 -0.84 5.99
N ASP A 174 16.33 -0.54 7.26
CA ASP A 174 17.71 -0.45 7.74
C ASP A 174 18.44 -1.81 7.74
N ASN A 175 17.68 -2.91 7.79
CA ASN A 175 18.22 -4.26 7.79
C ASN A 175 17.45 -5.15 6.82
N ILE A 176 17.47 -4.77 5.54
CA ILE A 176 16.73 -5.45 4.46
C ILE A 176 17.02 -6.95 4.49
N VAL A 177 18.28 -7.36 4.69
CA VAL A 177 18.71 -8.77 4.66
C VAL A 177 17.98 -9.64 5.69
N MET A 178 17.73 -9.12 6.89
CA MET A 178 17.10 -9.87 8.00
C MET A 178 15.59 -9.70 8.06
N MET A 179 14.99 -9.14 7.02
CA MET A 179 13.55 -8.96 6.94
C MET A 179 12.82 -10.32 6.82
N PRO A 180 11.62 -10.47 7.40
CA PRO A 180 10.82 -11.69 7.23
C PRO A 180 10.52 -11.99 5.75
N VAL A 181 10.44 -13.27 5.39
CA VAL A 181 10.27 -13.74 4.00
C VAL A 181 8.95 -13.23 3.40
N GLU A 182 7.91 -13.08 4.22
CA GLU A 182 6.60 -12.55 3.84
C GLU A 182 6.73 -11.17 3.17
N ASN A 183 7.58 -10.31 3.73
CA ASN A 183 7.76 -8.95 3.24
C ASN A 183 8.40 -8.93 1.85
N TYR A 184 9.31 -9.86 1.55
CA TYR A 184 9.91 -9.97 0.22
C TYR A 184 8.86 -10.38 -0.82
N PHE A 185 8.01 -11.36 -0.51
CA PHE A 185 6.89 -11.70 -1.39
C PHE A 185 6.01 -10.48 -1.62
N LEU A 186 5.67 -9.75 -0.57
CA LEU A 186 4.82 -8.58 -0.70
C LEU A 186 5.45 -7.47 -1.56
N LEU A 187 6.75 -7.21 -1.44
CA LEU A 187 7.47 -6.27 -2.32
C LEU A 187 7.47 -6.74 -3.79
N ILE A 188 7.70 -8.03 -4.06
CA ILE A 188 7.62 -8.59 -5.42
C ILE A 188 6.22 -8.42 -6.00
N ASN A 189 5.18 -8.65 -5.20
CA ASN A 189 3.79 -8.47 -5.64
C ASN A 189 3.47 -7.01 -5.93
N LEU A 190 3.94 -6.07 -5.11
CA LEU A 190 3.82 -4.63 -5.38
C LEU A 190 4.51 -4.21 -6.68
N LEU A 191 5.70 -4.75 -6.95
CA LEU A 191 6.41 -4.53 -8.20
C LEU A 191 5.61 -5.09 -9.38
N LEU A 192 5.06 -6.29 -9.25
CA LEU A 192 4.25 -6.93 -10.28
C LEU A 192 2.97 -6.15 -10.58
N VAL A 193 2.29 -5.60 -9.57
CA VAL A 193 1.16 -4.67 -9.75
C VAL A 193 1.63 -3.38 -10.45
N LEU A 194 2.78 -2.81 -10.08
CA LEU A 194 3.31 -1.61 -10.74
C LEU A 194 3.58 -1.84 -12.23
N VAL A 195 4.23 -2.95 -12.57
CA VAL A 195 4.47 -3.33 -13.97
C VAL A 195 3.13 -3.50 -14.70
N SER A 196 2.11 -4.04 -14.04
CA SER A 196 0.76 -4.15 -14.60
C SER A 196 0.15 -2.79 -14.92
N VAL A 197 0.22 -1.85 -13.96
CA VAL A 197 -0.25 -0.46 -14.12
C VAL A 197 0.49 0.22 -15.26
N PHE A 198 1.80 0.02 -15.36
CA PHE A 198 2.62 0.55 -16.44
C PHE A 198 2.19 -0.01 -17.82
N LEU A 199 2.03 -1.34 -17.93
CA LEU A 199 1.64 -1.99 -19.18
C LEU A 199 0.28 -1.53 -19.68
N ILE A 200 -0.71 -1.41 -18.77
CA ILE A 200 -2.05 -0.94 -19.15
C ILE A 200 -2.03 0.55 -19.50
N ALA A 201 -1.34 1.38 -18.72
CA ALA A 201 -1.21 2.82 -18.99
C ALA A 201 -0.57 3.07 -20.36
N HIS A 202 0.51 2.37 -20.68
CA HIS A 202 1.16 2.43 -21.99
C HIS A 202 0.20 2.03 -23.12
N LYS A 203 -0.54 0.92 -22.95
CA LYS A 203 -1.50 0.46 -23.96
C LYS A 203 -2.65 1.46 -24.17
N LEU A 204 -3.14 2.10 -23.10
CA LEU A 204 -4.16 3.13 -23.15
C LEU A 204 -3.65 4.40 -23.85
N CYS A 205 -2.38 4.80 -23.62
CA CYS A 205 -1.76 5.91 -24.35
C CYS A 205 -1.64 5.60 -25.86
N MET A 206 -1.17 4.40 -26.22
CA MET A 206 -1.15 3.96 -27.62
C MET A 206 -2.55 3.98 -28.25
N SER A 207 -3.59 3.63 -27.48
CA SER A 207 -4.97 3.73 -27.94
C SER A 207 -5.38 5.19 -28.17
N THR A 208 -5.01 6.11 -27.29
CA THR A 208 -5.25 7.55 -27.47
C THR A 208 -4.58 8.09 -28.73
N LEU A 209 -3.32 7.73 -28.97
CA LEU A 209 -2.58 8.17 -30.16
C LEU A 209 -3.18 7.65 -31.47
N SER A 210 -3.84 6.48 -31.45
CA SER A 210 -4.52 5.94 -32.63
C SER A 210 -5.66 6.83 -33.17
N PHE A 211 -6.18 7.75 -32.36
CA PHE A 211 -7.19 8.73 -32.75
C PHE A 211 -6.61 10.00 -33.40
N LYS A 212 -5.28 10.13 -33.48
CA LYS A 212 -4.57 11.24 -34.17
C LYS A 212 -4.99 12.65 -33.74
N LEU A 213 -5.34 12.80 -32.47
CA LEU A 213 -5.62 14.11 -31.88
C LEU A 213 -4.37 14.99 -31.89
N GLU A 214 -4.54 16.27 -32.19
CA GLU A 214 -3.45 17.24 -32.06
C GLU A 214 -3.02 17.38 -30.59
N LEU A 215 -1.79 17.86 -30.34
CA LEU A 215 -1.25 18.02 -28.98
C LEU A 215 -2.17 18.86 -28.07
N ASN A 216 -2.76 19.93 -28.62
CA ASN A 216 -3.67 20.80 -27.89
C ASN A 216 -4.97 20.08 -27.49
N GLU A 217 -5.51 19.25 -28.39
CA GLU A 217 -6.72 18.47 -28.13
C GLU A 217 -6.44 17.38 -27.09
N ARG A 218 -5.30 16.68 -27.19
CA ARG A 218 -4.85 15.72 -26.18
C ARG A 218 -4.73 16.38 -24.82
N PHE A 219 -4.14 17.57 -24.75
CA PHE A 219 -4.00 18.32 -23.50
C PHE A 219 -5.36 18.67 -22.89
N LEU A 220 -6.33 19.11 -23.69
CA LEU A 220 -7.69 19.42 -23.20
C LEU A 220 -8.40 18.18 -22.66
N VAL A 221 -8.32 17.06 -23.39
CA VAL A 221 -8.93 15.79 -22.97
C VAL A 221 -8.27 15.25 -21.70
N PHE A 222 -6.95 15.35 -21.61
CA PHE A 222 -6.17 15.02 -20.42
C PHE A 222 -6.58 15.89 -19.22
N ALA A 223 -6.67 17.21 -19.40
CA ALA A 223 -7.04 18.14 -18.33
C ALA A 223 -8.46 17.87 -17.81
N ALA A 224 -9.40 17.53 -18.71
CA ALA A 224 -10.74 17.11 -18.31
C ALA A 224 -10.71 15.83 -17.46
N ALA A 225 -9.92 14.82 -17.85
CA ALA A 225 -9.77 13.59 -17.07
C ALA A 225 -9.11 13.85 -15.69
N ALA A 226 -8.11 14.72 -15.65
CA ALA A 226 -7.44 15.14 -14.42
C ALA A 226 -8.39 15.91 -13.47
N LEU A 227 -9.31 16.71 -13.99
CA LEU A 227 -10.31 17.38 -13.17
C LEU A 227 -11.28 16.37 -12.54
N VAL A 228 -11.72 15.37 -13.31
CA VAL A 228 -12.64 14.33 -12.84
C VAL A 228 -11.99 13.40 -11.80
N ILE A 229 -10.68 13.15 -11.85
CA ILE A 229 -10.04 12.28 -10.84
C ILE A 229 -9.92 12.96 -9.47
N VAL A 230 -9.87 14.30 -9.38
CA VAL A 230 -9.74 15.03 -8.10
C VAL A 230 -10.80 14.63 -7.07
N PRO A 231 -12.11 14.73 -7.34
CA PRO A 231 -13.13 14.33 -6.37
C PRO A 231 -13.06 12.84 -6.01
N ILE A 232 -12.68 11.98 -6.95
CA ILE A 232 -12.51 10.54 -6.70
C ILE A 232 -11.33 10.29 -5.74
N ALA A 233 -10.20 10.97 -5.95
CA ALA A 233 -9.02 10.86 -5.10
C ALA A 233 -9.28 11.36 -3.67
N MET A 234 -10.08 12.43 -3.52
CA MET A 234 -10.48 12.92 -2.20
C MET A 234 -11.32 11.92 -1.41
N GLN A 235 -12.18 11.13 -2.09
CA GLN A 235 -13.03 10.13 -1.43
C GLN A 235 -12.25 8.88 -0.98
N ILE A 236 -11.21 8.48 -1.71
CA ILE A 236 -10.42 7.27 -1.38
C ILE A 236 -9.46 7.51 -0.20
N ASN A 237 -9.17 8.77 0.14
CA ASN A 237 -8.27 9.16 1.23
C ASN A 237 -6.92 8.43 1.15
N ILE A 238 -6.15 8.69 0.09
CA ILE A 238 -4.82 8.10 -0.12
C ILE A 238 -3.72 8.68 0.78
N SER A 239 -4.04 9.60 1.72
CA SER A 239 -3.07 10.27 2.62
C SER A 239 -1.90 11.00 1.92
N ILE A 240 -1.94 11.12 0.60
CA ILE A 240 -1.09 11.97 -0.22
C ILE A 240 -1.94 13.18 -0.59
N ASN A 241 -1.35 14.37 -0.57
CA ASN A 241 -2.02 15.58 -1.05
C ASN A 241 -2.51 15.37 -2.49
N VAL A 242 -3.79 15.64 -2.74
CA VAL A 242 -4.43 15.35 -4.04
C VAL A 242 -3.76 16.11 -5.19
N ILE A 243 -3.30 17.35 -4.95
CA ILE A 243 -2.57 18.14 -5.94
C ILE A 243 -1.28 17.42 -6.34
N VAL A 244 -0.56 16.91 -5.35
CA VAL A 244 0.71 16.19 -5.54
C VAL A 244 0.48 14.89 -6.28
N PHE A 245 -0.57 14.15 -5.93
CA PHE A 245 -0.96 12.93 -6.63
C PHE A 245 -1.27 13.21 -8.11
N VAL A 246 -2.08 14.25 -8.39
CA VAL A 246 -2.45 14.62 -9.76
C VAL A 246 -1.21 15.06 -10.54
N LEU A 247 -0.37 15.93 -9.98
CA LEU A 247 0.87 16.37 -10.64
C LEU A 247 1.84 15.22 -10.91
N GLY A 248 2.09 14.37 -9.91
CA GLY A 248 2.98 13.21 -10.04
C GLY A 248 2.48 12.23 -11.11
N SER A 249 1.19 11.89 -11.08
CA SER A 249 0.56 11.03 -12.09
C SER A 249 0.58 11.69 -13.47
N SER A 250 0.36 13.00 -13.54
CA SER A 250 0.41 13.77 -14.80
C SER A 250 1.78 13.66 -15.47
N ILE A 251 2.87 13.83 -14.72
CA ILE A 251 4.23 13.71 -15.24
C ILE A 251 4.44 12.33 -15.87
N VAL A 252 4.03 11.26 -15.17
CA VAL A 252 4.19 9.89 -15.65
C VAL A 252 3.34 9.63 -16.90
N ILE A 253 2.09 10.10 -16.92
CA ILE A 253 1.18 9.95 -18.07
C ILE A 253 1.71 10.71 -19.29
N TRP A 254 2.14 11.95 -19.14
CA TRP A 254 2.71 12.73 -20.24
C TRP A 254 4.00 12.14 -20.77
N LEU A 255 4.83 11.59 -19.88
CA LEU A 255 6.04 10.89 -20.29
C LEU A 255 5.73 9.61 -21.08
N LEU A 256 4.74 8.82 -20.64
CA LEU A 256 4.22 7.67 -21.39
C LEU A 256 3.71 8.09 -22.77
N ASP A 257 2.89 9.15 -22.82
CA ASP A 257 2.26 9.65 -24.02
C ASP A 257 3.29 10.22 -25.02
N TYR A 258 4.32 10.90 -24.52
CA TYR A 258 5.45 11.37 -25.33
C TYR A 258 6.27 10.21 -25.91
N PHE A 259 6.58 9.19 -25.11
CA PHE A 259 7.34 8.05 -25.59
C PHE A 259 6.56 7.18 -26.58
N ALA A 260 5.24 7.11 -26.43
CA ALA A 260 4.37 6.37 -27.33
C ALA A 260 4.26 7.00 -28.74
N ASP A 261 4.52 8.31 -28.87
CA ASP A 261 4.30 9.09 -30.10
C ASP A 261 5.43 8.95 -31.16
N GLY A 262 6.65 8.57 -30.79
CA GLY A 262 7.72 8.64 -31.80
C GLY A 262 9.11 8.09 -31.46
N TYR A 263 9.30 7.33 -30.39
CA TYR A 263 10.61 6.75 -30.11
C TYR A 263 10.67 5.26 -30.50
N GLU A 264 11.67 4.91 -31.30
CA GLU A 264 12.13 3.53 -31.41
C GLU A 264 12.39 2.99 -30.00
N THR A 265 11.97 1.75 -29.74
CA THR A 265 12.18 1.06 -28.46
C THR A 265 13.66 0.81 -28.23
N ASN A 266 14.39 1.87 -27.84
CA ASN A 266 15.80 1.84 -27.53
C ASN A 266 15.99 1.32 -26.10
N ILE A 267 17.10 0.67 -25.79
CA ILE A 267 17.46 0.26 -24.43
C ILE A 267 17.41 1.43 -23.43
N LEU A 268 17.69 2.66 -23.88
CA LEU A 268 17.57 3.87 -23.07
C LEU A 268 16.15 4.13 -22.55
N TRP A 269 15.13 3.76 -23.32
CA TRP A 269 13.73 3.84 -22.91
C TRP A 269 13.46 2.92 -21.71
N LEU A 270 13.93 1.67 -21.79
CA LEU A 270 13.76 0.70 -20.71
C LEU A 270 14.49 1.16 -19.44
N ILE A 271 15.72 1.65 -19.57
CA ILE A 271 16.52 2.16 -18.44
C ILE A 271 15.81 3.33 -17.77
N SER A 272 15.28 4.28 -18.55
CA SER A 272 14.55 5.44 -18.01
C SER A 272 13.33 5.01 -17.19
N TRP A 273 12.58 4.02 -17.67
CA TRP A 273 11.43 3.48 -16.94
C TRP A 273 11.81 2.75 -15.67
N ILE A 274 12.91 1.98 -15.67
CA ILE A 274 13.41 1.33 -14.46
C ILE A 274 13.75 2.37 -13.39
N ILE A 275 14.40 3.48 -13.77
CA ILE A 275 14.74 4.58 -12.85
C ILE A 275 13.46 5.20 -12.28
N ILE A 276 12.49 5.54 -13.13
CA ILE A 276 11.22 6.17 -12.71
C ILE A 276 10.42 5.24 -11.80
N ILE A 277 10.29 3.97 -12.17
CA ILE A 277 9.59 2.95 -11.37
C ILE A 277 10.26 2.79 -10.01
N SER A 278 11.59 2.70 -9.98
CA SER A 278 12.35 2.56 -8.73
C SER A 278 12.15 3.77 -7.83
N PHE A 279 12.19 4.96 -8.42
CA PHE A 279 11.98 6.22 -7.72
C PHE A 279 10.56 6.35 -7.16
N LEU A 280 9.54 6.06 -7.97
CA LEU A 280 8.13 6.10 -7.55
C LEU A 280 7.86 5.09 -6.43
N THR A 281 8.36 3.87 -6.59
CA THR A 281 8.25 2.79 -5.59
C THR A 281 8.88 3.24 -4.27
N SER A 282 10.15 3.69 -4.30
CA SER A 282 10.86 4.14 -3.10
C SER A 282 10.15 5.31 -2.43
N GLY A 283 9.70 6.30 -3.20
CA GLY A 283 8.95 7.46 -2.68
C GLY A 283 7.67 7.07 -1.97
N LEU A 284 6.88 6.14 -2.54
CA LEU A 284 5.65 5.65 -1.92
C LEU A 284 5.91 4.80 -0.67
N ILE A 285 6.89 3.89 -0.70
CA ILE A 285 7.28 3.11 0.48
C ILE A 285 7.61 4.05 1.63
N PHE A 286 8.46 5.04 1.35
CA PHE A 286 8.93 5.99 2.34
C PHE A 286 7.79 6.84 2.92
N HIS A 287 6.94 7.39 2.04
CA HIS A 287 5.78 8.21 2.45
C HIS A 287 4.88 7.44 3.41
N TYR A 288 4.46 6.22 3.03
CA TYR A 288 3.51 5.46 3.83
C TYR A 288 4.13 4.83 5.08
N GLN A 289 5.42 4.52 5.09
CA GLN A 289 6.10 4.09 6.32
C GLN A 289 6.15 5.21 7.35
N ASN A 290 6.46 6.44 6.91
CA ASN A 290 6.38 7.58 7.81
C ASN A 290 4.96 7.78 8.29
N GLU A 291 3.97 7.73 7.41
CA GLU A 291 2.57 7.83 7.82
C GLU A 291 2.21 6.79 8.90
N LYS A 292 2.66 5.53 8.76
CA LYS A 292 2.49 4.51 9.80
C LYS A 292 3.10 4.96 11.14
N LYS A 293 4.36 5.44 11.13
CA LYS A 293 5.05 5.96 12.33
C LYS A 293 4.27 7.13 12.96
N ARG A 294 3.77 8.06 12.13
CA ARG A 294 2.97 9.21 12.56
C ARG A 294 1.64 8.82 13.20
N ASN A 295 0.95 7.84 12.63
CA ASN A 295 -0.31 7.32 13.15
C ASN A 295 -0.08 6.66 14.52
N LEU A 296 1.00 5.90 14.65
CA LEU A 296 1.37 5.24 15.90
C LEU A 296 1.75 6.25 17.01
N GLU A 297 2.47 7.33 16.71
CA GLU A 297 2.70 8.42 17.68
C GLU A 297 1.40 9.05 18.17
N THR A 298 0.44 9.23 17.26
CA THR A 298 -0.86 9.83 17.57
C THR A 298 -1.68 8.89 18.45
N GLU A 299 -1.65 7.59 18.18
CA GLU A 299 -2.30 6.54 18.98
C GLU A 299 -1.71 6.42 20.40
N ILE A 300 -0.37 6.46 20.52
CA ILE A 300 0.30 6.46 21.83
C ILE A 300 -0.16 7.68 22.66
N LEU A 301 -0.21 8.85 22.03
CA LEU A 301 -0.62 10.08 22.70
C LEU A 301 -2.12 10.08 23.07
N SER A 302 -2.99 9.56 22.21
CA SER A 302 -4.43 9.47 22.51
C SER A 302 -4.70 8.56 23.69
N HIS A 303 -4.05 7.38 23.72
CA HIS A 303 -4.15 6.47 24.87
C HIS A 303 -3.62 7.08 26.16
N TYR A 304 -2.51 7.83 26.08
CA TYR A 304 -2.01 8.53 27.26
C TYR A 304 -3.01 9.57 27.78
N LYS A 305 -3.64 10.35 26.89
CA LYS A 305 -4.70 11.30 27.27
C LYS A 305 -5.89 10.59 27.90
N GLU A 306 -6.30 9.44 27.37
CA GLU A 306 -7.36 8.61 27.94
C GLU A 306 -6.99 8.09 29.35
N ASP A 307 -5.79 7.54 29.52
CA ASP A 307 -5.30 7.04 30.80
C ASP A 307 -5.20 8.17 31.83
N LEU A 308 -4.78 9.37 31.42
CA LEU A 308 -4.83 10.57 32.27
C LEU A 308 -6.25 10.93 32.70
N THR A 309 -7.24 10.87 31.79
CA THR A 309 -8.63 11.17 32.15
C THR A 309 -9.23 10.12 33.08
N LYS A 310 -8.86 8.85 32.95
CA LYS A 310 -9.30 7.77 33.84
C LYS A 310 -8.68 7.92 35.23
N ALA A 311 -7.37 8.15 35.30
CA ALA A 311 -6.66 8.36 36.56
C ALA A 311 -7.19 9.57 37.36
N LYS A 312 -7.69 10.61 36.68
CA LYS A 312 -8.34 11.77 37.33
C LYS A 312 -9.74 11.48 37.87
N LYS A 313 -10.47 10.52 37.28
CA LYS A 313 -11.85 10.18 37.67
C LYS A 313 -11.90 9.09 38.75
N ASP A 314 -10.99 8.11 38.69
CA ASP A 314 -10.89 7.02 39.65
C ASP A 314 -9.65 7.17 40.52
N THR A 315 -9.78 7.86 41.66
CA THR A 315 -8.75 7.99 42.71
C THR A 315 -8.30 6.65 43.32
N THR A 316 -9.01 5.56 43.04
CA THR A 316 -8.70 4.18 43.46
C THR A 316 -8.06 3.33 42.35
N SER A 317 -7.95 3.85 41.13
CA SER A 317 -7.35 3.10 40.02
C SER A 317 -5.82 3.07 40.12
N SER A 318 -5.23 1.87 40.06
CA SER A 318 -3.78 1.65 40.04
C SER A 318 -3.14 1.95 38.68
N ILE A 319 -3.82 2.70 37.82
CA ILE A 319 -3.35 3.00 36.45
C ILE A 319 -2.25 4.05 36.60
N ASN A 320 -1.04 3.73 36.10
CA ASN A 320 0.06 4.68 36.02
C ASN A 320 0.21 5.11 34.54
N PRO A 321 -0.37 6.27 34.14
CA PRO A 321 -0.40 6.70 32.75
C PRO A 321 1.01 6.91 32.17
N THR A 322 1.93 7.40 32.99
CA THR A 322 3.33 7.64 32.57
C THR A 322 4.06 6.33 32.33
N ALA A 323 3.87 5.31 33.18
CA ALA A 323 4.46 3.99 32.95
C ALA A 323 3.90 3.33 31.68
N ASN A 324 2.57 3.42 31.45
CA ASN A 324 1.94 2.92 30.22
C ASN A 324 2.48 3.63 28.97
N LEU A 325 2.66 4.94 29.04
CA LEU A 325 3.25 5.72 27.95
C LEU A 325 4.68 5.27 27.64
N ILE A 326 5.52 5.12 28.67
CA ILE A 326 6.90 4.64 28.52
C ILE A 326 6.91 3.25 27.89
N GLN A 327 6.07 2.34 28.39
CA GLN A 327 5.98 0.97 27.87
C GLN A 327 5.56 0.94 26.40
N ARG A 328 4.55 1.73 26.01
CA ARG A 328 4.06 1.80 24.61
C ARG A 328 5.08 2.43 23.67
N ALA A 329 5.72 3.53 24.09
CA ALA A 329 6.78 4.16 23.31
C ALA A 329 7.96 3.21 23.10
N TYR A 330 8.37 2.51 24.17
CA TYR A 330 9.45 1.52 24.12
C TYR A 330 9.10 0.34 23.20
N SER A 331 7.91 -0.26 23.35
CA SER A 331 7.50 -1.41 22.53
C SER A 331 7.37 -1.08 21.05
N SER A 332 7.00 0.17 20.74
CA SER A 332 6.85 0.65 19.37
C SER A 332 8.11 1.31 18.79
N LYS A 333 9.23 1.30 19.54
CA LYS A 333 10.51 1.91 19.15
C LYS A 333 10.40 3.40 18.78
N VAL A 334 9.52 4.13 19.46
CA VAL A 334 9.38 5.59 19.32
C VAL A 334 10.21 6.25 20.40
N ASN A 335 10.98 7.28 20.04
CA ASN A 335 11.70 8.05 21.05
C ASN A 335 10.72 8.92 21.82
N LEU A 336 10.77 8.85 23.14
CA LEU A 336 9.92 9.59 24.05
C LEU A 336 10.77 10.52 24.93
N TYR A 337 10.33 11.76 25.06
CA TYR A 337 10.88 12.74 25.99
C TYR A 337 9.73 13.32 26.81
N ILE A 338 9.87 13.29 28.14
CA ILE A 338 8.89 13.84 29.08
C ILE A 338 9.57 14.96 29.85
N PHE A 339 9.02 16.15 29.72
CA PHE A 339 9.44 17.32 30.48
C PHE A 339 8.35 17.67 31.49
N GLU A 340 8.70 17.74 32.77
CA GLU A 340 7.80 18.22 33.83
C GLU A 340 8.49 19.39 34.53
N ASN A 341 7.77 20.50 34.72
CA ASN A 341 8.33 21.72 35.31
C ASN A 341 9.63 22.18 34.61
N GLN A 342 9.67 22.10 33.27
CA GLN A 342 10.81 22.44 32.42
C GLN A 342 12.03 21.51 32.54
N LEU A 343 11.98 20.50 33.43
CA LEU A 343 13.03 19.52 33.62
C LEU A 343 12.73 18.26 32.82
N LEU A 344 13.76 17.68 32.21
CA LEU A 344 13.65 16.41 31.49
C LEU A 344 13.59 15.27 32.52
N ASN A 345 12.41 14.69 32.69
CA ASN A 345 12.19 13.58 33.62
C ASN A 345 12.40 12.21 32.98
N TYR A 346 12.19 12.10 31.67
CA TYR A 346 12.43 10.86 30.93
C TYR A 346 12.91 11.15 29.51
N ALA A 347 13.87 10.35 29.04
CA ALA A 347 14.31 10.34 27.64
C ALA A 347 14.68 8.93 27.21
N THR A 348 14.23 8.54 26.01
CA THR A 348 14.60 7.24 25.41
C THR A 348 16.03 7.23 24.86
N ASN A 349 16.57 8.39 24.46
CA ASN A 349 17.94 8.51 23.92
C ASN A 349 18.66 9.77 24.42
N THR A 350 19.94 9.90 24.06
CA THR A 350 20.81 11.02 24.45
C THR A 350 20.61 12.29 23.62
N ASN A 351 20.05 12.18 22.41
CA ASN A 351 19.78 13.29 21.50
C ASN A 351 18.47 13.99 21.85
N LYS A 352 18.46 14.63 23.01
CA LYS A 352 17.29 15.32 23.58
C LYS A 352 16.99 16.64 22.86
N PRO A 353 15.72 16.92 22.52
CA PRO A 353 15.31 18.24 22.05
C PRO A 353 15.41 19.28 23.17
N VAL A 354 15.59 20.56 22.82
CA VAL A 354 15.64 21.65 23.79
C VAL A 354 14.22 22.07 24.18
N TYR A 355 13.91 22.08 25.48
CA TYR A 355 12.57 22.42 25.99
C TYR A 355 12.03 23.75 25.45
N SER A 356 12.85 24.81 25.45
CA SER A 356 12.43 26.14 24.97
C SER A 356 12.02 26.15 23.50
N GLN A 357 12.71 25.37 22.65
CA GLN A 357 12.35 25.21 21.25
C GLN A 357 11.01 24.50 21.11
N LEU A 358 10.79 23.42 21.86
CA LEU A 358 9.52 22.68 21.85
C LEU A 358 8.33 23.55 22.28
N VAL A 359 8.50 24.35 23.34
CA VAL A 359 7.47 25.28 23.82
C VAL A 359 7.14 26.33 22.76
N ASN A 360 8.16 26.95 22.17
CA ASN A 360 7.99 27.98 21.15
C ASN A 360 7.30 27.43 19.90
N GLN A 361 7.66 26.21 19.49
CA GLN A 361 7.04 25.56 18.35
C GLN A 361 5.60 25.12 18.65
N LEU A 362 5.31 24.63 19.86
CA LEU A 362 3.97 24.25 20.26
C LEU A 362 3.03 25.46 20.37
N GLY A 363 3.52 26.57 20.92
CA GLY A 363 2.74 27.79 21.16
C GLY A 363 1.58 27.54 22.12
N GLU A 364 0.38 27.96 21.70
CA GLU A 364 -0.89 27.80 22.43
C GLU A 364 -1.60 26.48 22.10
N LEU A 365 -1.13 25.72 21.11
CA LEU A 365 -1.79 24.50 20.67
C LEU A 365 -1.60 23.38 21.70
N SER A 366 -2.60 22.51 21.86
CA SER A 366 -2.51 21.35 22.75
C SER A 366 -1.55 20.28 22.23
N SER A 367 -1.35 20.23 20.92
CA SER A 367 -0.40 19.36 20.24
C SER A 367 -0.03 19.91 18.87
N ARG A 368 1.21 19.73 18.45
CA ARG A 368 1.70 20.14 17.14
C ARG A 368 2.76 19.16 16.64
N ARG A 369 2.75 18.88 15.35
CA ARG A 369 3.81 18.15 14.66
C ARG A 369 4.85 19.13 14.13
N VAL A 370 6.13 18.82 14.33
CA VAL A 370 7.25 19.69 13.94
C VAL A 370 8.37 18.85 13.36
N ILE A 371 8.94 19.30 12.24
CA ILE A 371 10.10 18.66 11.62
C ILE A 371 11.32 19.52 11.97
N ALA A 372 12.28 18.94 12.69
CA ALA A 372 13.50 19.63 13.10
C ALA A 372 14.67 18.62 13.19
N GLU A 373 15.87 19.06 12.81
CA GLU A 373 17.12 18.28 12.99
C GLU A 373 17.06 16.85 12.41
N GLY A 374 16.36 16.66 11.29
CA GLY A 374 16.21 15.34 10.66
C GLY A 374 15.23 14.40 11.37
N LYS A 375 14.48 14.87 12.36
CA LYS A 375 13.44 14.11 13.06
C LYS A 375 12.06 14.72 12.85
N ASP A 376 11.05 13.87 12.91
CA ASP A 376 9.65 14.27 12.94
C ASP A 376 9.16 14.15 14.39
N TYR A 377 8.82 15.28 15.01
CA TYR A 377 8.38 15.37 16.40
C TYR A 377 6.87 15.56 16.48
N MET A 378 6.21 14.76 17.29
CA MET A 378 4.86 15.02 17.78
C MET A 378 4.95 15.57 19.21
N ILE A 379 4.70 16.88 19.35
CA ILE A 379 4.78 17.60 20.62
C ILE A 379 3.37 17.76 21.18
N ALA A 380 3.18 17.52 22.47
CA ALA A 380 1.92 17.71 23.15
C ALA A 380 2.09 18.30 24.55
N ARG A 381 1.13 19.13 24.96
CA ARG A 381 0.99 19.65 26.33
C ARG A 381 -0.28 19.06 26.95
N PRO A 382 -0.21 17.83 27.49
CA PRO A 382 -1.35 17.16 28.10
C PRO A 382 -1.77 17.78 29.44
N GLN A 383 -0.85 18.43 30.15
CA GLN A 383 -1.07 19.15 31.41
C GLN A 383 -0.29 20.48 31.38
N SER A 384 -0.65 21.44 32.23
CA SER A 384 -0.07 22.80 32.21
C SER A 384 1.44 22.84 32.43
N ASP A 385 1.98 21.87 33.16
CA ASP A 385 3.38 21.73 33.56
C ASP A 385 4.16 20.64 32.80
N THR A 386 3.46 19.87 31.97
CA THR A 386 4.02 18.68 31.32
C THR A 386 4.05 18.84 29.81
N ILE A 387 5.21 18.61 29.21
CA ILE A 387 5.40 18.53 27.76
C ILE A 387 5.93 17.16 27.38
N ILE A 388 5.27 16.55 26.41
CA ILE A 388 5.65 15.28 25.85
C ILE A 388 6.08 15.50 24.41
N ALA A 389 7.24 14.97 24.05
CA ALA A 389 7.69 14.89 22.68
C ALA A 389 7.89 13.42 22.32
N LEU A 390 7.16 12.96 21.31
CA LEU A 390 7.40 11.70 20.63
C LEU A 390 8.16 12.01 19.34
N SER A 391 9.15 11.20 18.98
CA SER A 391 9.85 11.39 17.70
C SER A 391 10.36 10.11 17.10
N HIS A 392 10.40 10.09 15.77
CA HIS A 392 11.16 9.11 15.01
C HIS A 392 12.16 9.80 14.06
N ASP A 393 13.23 9.08 13.73
CA ASP A 393 14.21 9.56 12.76
C ASP A 393 13.59 9.52 11.36
N ARG A 394 13.82 10.59 10.57
CA ARG A 394 13.51 10.54 9.13
C ARG A 394 14.63 9.77 8.45
N GLU A 395 14.29 8.68 7.79
CA GLU A 395 15.31 7.87 7.09
C GLU A 395 16.03 8.72 6.03
N SER A 396 17.35 8.61 5.99
CA SER A 396 18.28 9.52 5.31
C SER A 396 18.18 9.54 3.78
N MET A 397 17.44 8.59 3.18
CA MET A 397 17.17 8.54 1.74
C MET A 397 16.43 9.80 1.22
N LEU A 398 15.79 10.55 2.13
CA LEU A 398 15.16 11.84 1.86
C LEU A 398 16.10 12.94 1.36
N ASN A 399 17.38 12.90 1.70
CA ASN A 399 18.32 13.92 1.23
C ASN A 399 18.78 13.66 -0.22
N ALA A 400 18.68 12.43 -0.71
CA ALA A 400 19.10 12.06 -2.07
C ALA A 400 18.01 12.34 -3.12
N ILE A 401 16.74 12.47 -2.71
CA ILE A 401 15.58 12.62 -3.60
C ILE A 401 15.00 14.05 -3.45
N SER A 402 15.84 15.07 -3.66
CA SER A 402 15.52 16.47 -3.33
C SER A 402 14.42 17.11 -4.19
N LEU A 403 14.14 16.59 -5.39
CA LEU A 403 13.18 17.22 -6.31
C LEU A 403 11.71 16.88 -6.01
N PHE A 404 11.42 15.66 -5.53
CA PHE A 404 10.07 15.26 -5.10
C PHE A 404 9.85 15.40 -3.59
N HIS A 405 10.90 15.61 -2.79
CA HIS A 405 10.78 15.99 -1.38
C HIS A 405 9.90 17.24 -1.20
N ILE A 406 9.94 18.20 -2.14
CA ILE A 406 9.09 19.38 -2.11
C ILE A 406 7.64 19.04 -2.50
N CYS A 407 7.47 18.17 -3.49
CA CYS A 407 6.14 17.77 -3.95
C CYS A 407 5.39 16.95 -2.89
N PHE A 408 5.97 15.94 -2.25
CA PHE A 408 5.24 15.08 -1.29
C PHE A 408 5.02 15.67 0.11
N LEU A 409 5.60 16.84 0.41
CA LEU A 409 5.56 17.47 1.74
C LEU A 409 4.62 18.69 1.80
N LEU A 410 4.13 19.15 0.64
CA LEU A 410 2.98 20.04 0.48
C LEU A 410 1.68 19.21 0.49
#